data_AF-A0A2H1W9S4-F1
#
_entry.id   AF-A0A2H1W9S4-F1
#
_cell.length_a   1.000
_cell.length_b   1.000
_cell.length_c   1.000
_cell.angle_alpha   90.00
_cell.angle_beta   90.00
_cell.angle_gamma   90.00
#
_symmetry.space_group_name_H-M   'P 1'
#
loop_
_entity.id
_entity.type
_entity.pdbx_description
1 polymer ?
#
loop_
_entity_poly.entity_id
_entity_poly.type
_entity_poly.pdbx_seq_one_letter_code
_entity_poly.pdbx_strand_id
1 'polypeptide(L)'
;LDRCGASAADAAQALLTVAQTTAPTIDDPQCQKQLISAAQKLRGCADELTASCEPHTAQLPDARRQLGASHRQLADSLDKLIQTCRSVPRGALGGVSSEQQEQQRLKFINSASGAKGRLNAVDKMLKEPLVCQLMKEDDGAALQRRLGARVAQLNAAVAALTAATADREHPDYAAADQAIQQIAQLMPQVVQESRTLCGTKSDAEQAAMLQELRALCEATQELCDNAGQAQGISDAAAKFSAASGKLVYVVSPKTQDAHEKQVLALAATSCGKASELLSQVQQLTERVADAGAAAELDRCGASAADAAQALLTVAQTTAPTIEDPQCQKQLISAAQKLRGCADELTASCEPHTAQLPDARRQLGASHRQLADSLDKLIQTCRSVPRGALGGVSSEQQEQQRLKFINSASGAKGRLNAVDKMLKE
;
A
#
# COMPACT_ATOMS: atom_id res chain seq x y z
N LEU A 1 -7.86 -24.27 -56.56
CA LEU A 1 -7.37 -25.08 -55.42
C LEU A 1 -5.97 -24.66 -55.01
N ASP A 2 -4.98 -24.68 -55.91
CA ASP A 2 -3.58 -24.33 -55.59
C ASP A 2 -3.39 -22.95 -54.95
N ARG A 3 -4.11 -21.93 -55.43
CA ARG A 3 -4.03 -20.57 -54.86
C ARG A 3 -4.59 -20.48 -53.43
N CYS A 4 -5.71 -21.16 -53.15
CA CYS A 4 -6.29 -21.22 -51.81
C CYS A 4 -5.43 -22.07 -50.86
N GLY A 5 -4.84 -23.15 -51.38
CA GLY A 5 -3.90 -23.99 -50.64
C GLY A 5 -2.63 -23.24 -50.25
N ALA A 6 -2.05 -22.48 -51.18
CA ALA A 6 -0.90 -21.61 -50.90
C ALA A 6 -1.25 -20.53 -49.85
N SER A 7 -2.41 -19.88 -49.98
CA SER A 7 -2.86 -18.87 -49.00
C SER A 7 -3.06 -19.45 -47.59
N ALA A 8 -3.59 -20.67 -47.48
CA ALA A 8 -3.73 -21.34 -46.18
C ALA A 8 -2.38 -21.74 -45.58
N ALA A 9 -1.43 -22.20 -46.41
CA ALA A 9 -0.07 -22.51 -45.98
C ALA A 9 0.68 -21.25 -45.49
N ASP A 10 0.56 -20.13 -46.21
CA ASP A 10 1.16 -18.86 -45.82
C ASP A 10 0.56 -18.33 -44.51
N ALA A 11 -0.76 -18.46 -44.33
CA ALA A 11 -1.43 -18.08 -43.09
C ALA A 11 -1.00 -18.97 -41.91
N ALA A 12 -0.77 -20.26 -42.14
CA ALA A 12 -0.27 -21.18 -41.12
C ALA A 12 1.17 -20.84 -40.71
N GLN A 13 2.03 -20.53 -41.69
CA GLN A 13 3.39 -20.11 -41.44
C GLN A 13 3.44 -18.77 -40.68
N ALA A 14 2.60 -17.81 -41.07
CA ALA A 14 2.47 -16.54 -40.38
C ALA A 14 2.01 -16.72 -38.93
N LEU A 15 1.02 -17.58 -38.67
CA LEU A 15 0.57 -17.90 -37.32
C LEU A 15 1.71 -18.50 -36.49
N LEU A 16 2.49 -19.43 -37.05
CA LEU A 16 3.62 -20.03 -36.37
C LEU A 16 4.70 -18.99 -36.01
N THR A 17 5.05 -18.11 -36.95
CA THR A 17 6.03 -17.04 -36.71
C THR A 17 5.55 -16.06 -35.64
N VAL A 18 4.28 -15.65 -35.71
CA VAL A 18 3.68 -14.80 -34.67
C VAL A 18 3.71 -15.51 -33.33
N ALA A 19 3.30 -16.77 -33.25
CA ALA A 19 3.32 -17.54 -32.02
C ALA A 19 4.73 -17.64 -31.40
N GLN A 20 5.76 -17.91 -32.21
CA GLN A 20 7.15 -17.99 -31.75
C GLN A 20 7.70 -16.65 -31.25
N THR A 21 7.33 -15.55 -31.92
CA THR A 21 7.80 -14.21 -31.55
C THR A 21 7.04 -13.63 -30.36
N THR A 22 5.76 -13.95 -30.20
CA THR A 22 4.92 -13.46 -29.10
C THR A 22 4.95 -14.36 -27.87
N ALA A 23 5.38 -15.63 -27.97
CA ALA A 23 5.46 -16.56 -26.85
C ALA A 23 6.17 -16.01 -25.60
N PRO A 24 7.36 -15.36 -25.69
CA PRO A 24 8.05 -14.85 -24.50
C PRO A 24 7.40 -13.60 -23.88
N THR A 25 6.46 -12.94 -24.57
CA THR A 25 5.79 -11.71 -24.13
C THR A 25 4.27 -11.82 -24.32
N ILE A 26 3.71 -13.03 -24.16
CA ILE A 26 2.30 -13.31 -24.47
C ILE A 26 1.33 -12.60 -23.50
N ASP A 27 1.85 -12.07 -22.40
CA ASP A 27 1.12 -11.25 -21.45
C ASP A 27 0.86 -9.82 -21.96
N ASP A 28 1.56 -9.39 -23.03
CA ASP A 28 1.33 -8.10 -23.67
C ASP A 28 0.03 -8.13 -24.54
N PRO A 29 -0.91 -7.18 -24.35
CA PRO A 29 -2.18 -7.16 -25.08
C PRO A 29 -2.04 -6.99 -26.60
N GLN A 30 -0.97 -6.35 -27.09
CA GLN A 30 -0.69 -6.24 -28.52
C GLN A 30 -0.20 -7.57 -29.07
N CYS A 31 0.67 -8.27 -28.35
CA CYS A 31 1.09 -9.63 -28.69
C CYS A 31 -0.11 -10.60 -28.78
N GLN A 32 -1.04 -10.53 -27.83
CA GLN A 32 -2.29 -11.32 -27.86
C GLN A 32 -3.17 -10.96 -29.06
N LYS A 33 -3.37 -9.67 -29.36
CA LYS A 33 -4.15 -9.22 -30.52
C LYS A 33 -3.56 -9.70 -31.83
N GLN A 34 -2.23 -9.65 -31.97
CA GLN A 34 -1.53 -10.13 -33.17
C GLN A 34 -1.71 -11.64 -33.35
N LEU A 35 -1.59 -12.42 -32.27
CA LEU A 35 -1.77 -13.88 -32.33
C LEU A 35 -3.22 -14.28 -32.64
N ILE A 36 -4.20 -13.59 -32.03
CA ILE A 36 -5.63 -13.80 -32.31
C ILE A 36 -5.96 -13.44 -33.76
N SER A 37 -5.43 -12.33 -34.26
CA SER A 37 -5.62 -11.89 -35.65
C SER A 37 -5.04 -12.92 -36.65
N ALA A 38 -3.84 -13.44 -36.38
CA ALA A 38 -3.22 -14.48 -37.20
C ALA A 38 -4.03 -15.79 -37.18
N ALA A 39 -4.56 -16.20 -36.02
CA ALA A 39 -5.39 -17.39 -35.88
C ALA A 39 -6.73 -17.25 -36.63
N GLN A 40 -7.36 -16.07 -36.56
CA GLN A 40 -8.58 -15.76 -37.30
C GLN A 40 -8.34 -15.73 -38.82
N LYS A 41 -7.20 -15.21 -39.26
CA LYS A 41 -6.81 -15.21 -40.67
C LYS A 41 -6.63 -16.63 -41.22
N LEU A 42 -5.98 -17.52 -40.46
CA LEU A 42 -5.84 -18.93 -40.85
C LEU A 42 -7.20 -19.63 -40.91
N ARG A 43 -8.11 -19.35 -39.97
CA ARG A 43 -9.48 -19.88 -40.01
C ARG A 43 -10.21 -19.46 -41.29
N GLY A 44 -10.16 -18.17 -41.63
CA GLY A 44 -10.77 -17.65 -42.86
C GLY A 44 -10.21 -18.32 -44.13
N CYS A 45 -8.89 -18.49 -44.21
CA CYS A 45 -8.29 -19.19 -45.35
C CYS A 45 -8.67 -20.69 -45.40
N ALA A 46 -8.84 -21.35 -44.26
CA ALA A 46 -9.29 -22.73 -44.19
C ALA A 46 -10.77 -22.89 -44.59
N ASP A 47 -11.63 -21.93 -44.23
CA ASP A 47 -13.03 -21.86 -44.65
C ASP A 47 -13.14 -21.69 -46.17
N GLU A 48 -12.38 -20.75 -46.74
CA GLU A 48 -12.32 -20.51 -48.19
C GLU A 48 -11.78 -21.71 -48.97
N LEU A 49 -10.75 -22.38 -48.44
CA LEU A 49 -10.20 -23.59 -49.04
C LEU A 49 -11.23 -24.73 -49.02
N THR A 50 -11.96 -24.89 -47.91
CA THR A 50 -13.00 -25.91 -47.78
C THR A 50 -14.15 -25.65 -48.76
N ALA A 51 -14.64 -24.39 -48.84
CA ALA A 51 -15.66 -23.97 -49.80
C ALA A 51 -15.22 -24.19 -51.25
N SER A 52 -13.95 -23.92 -51.56
CA SER A 52 -13.38 -24.14 -52.90
C SER A 52 -13.25 -25.63 -53.25
N CYS A 53 -13.19 -26.52 -52.27
CA CYS A 53 -13.13 -27.97 -52.44
C CYS A 53 -14.52 -28.63 -52.54
N GLU A 54 -15.60 -27.97 -52.12
CA GLU A 54 -16.98 -28.50 -52.18
C GLU A 54 -17.42 -28.99 -53.56
N PRO A 55 -17.24 -28.24 -54.68
CA PRO A 55 -17.67 -28.71 -56.00
C PRO A 55 -16.90 -29.95 -56.48
N HIS A 56 -15.68 -30.16 -55.98
CA HIS A 56 -14.81 -31.26 -56.38
C HIS A 56 -14.95 -32.50 -55.48
N THR A 57 -15.47 -32.33 -54.27
CA THR A 57 -15.71 -33.41 -53.30
C THR A 57 -17.17 -33.90 -53.30
N ALA A 58 -18.05 -33.25 -54.07
CA ALA A 58 -19.48 -33.60 -54.19
C ALA A 58 -19.74 -35.04 -54.65
N GLN A 59 -18.83 -35.64 -55.42
CA GLN A 59 -18.93 -37.02 -55.91
C GLN A 59 -18.11 -38.04 -55.09
N LEU A 60 -17.40 -37.59 -54.05
CA LEU A 60 -16.49 -38.40 -53.24
C LEU A 60 -16.84 -38.26 -51.75
N PRO A 61 -17.83 -39.03 -51.25
CA PRO A 61 -18.39 -38.84 -49.92
C PRO A 61 -17.37 -39.04 -48.78
N ASP A 62 -16.42 -39.96 -48.96
CA ASP A 62 -15.38 -40.22 -47.95
C ASP A 62 -14.35 -39.08 -47.87
N ALA A 63 -13.91 -38.55 -49.03
CA ALA A 63 -13.02 -37.40 -49.09
C ALA A 63 -13.68 -36.14 -48.50
N ARG A 64 -14.98 -35.94 -48.76
CA ARG A 64 -15.77 -34.85 -48.17
C ARG A 64 -15.86 -34.96 -46.65
N ARG A 65 -16.10 -36.17 -46.13
CA ARG A 65 -16.13 -36.41 -44.67
C ARG A 65 -14.78 -36.15 -44.03
N GLN A 66 -13.70 -36.62 -44.64
CA GLN A 66 -12.34 -36.45 -44.12
C GLN A 66 -11.94 -34.97 -44.11
N LEU A 67 -12.18 -34.23 -45.20
CA LEU A 67 -11.92 -32.80 -45.28
C LEU A 67 -12.73 -32.01 -44.22
N GLY A 68 -14.02 -32.31 -44.07
CA GLY A 68 -14.87 -31.68 -43.06
C GLY A 68 -14.52 -32.05 -41.62
N ALA A 69 -13.88 -33.19 -41.38
CA ALA A 69 -13.35 -33.56 -40.07
C ALA A 69 -12.04 -32.81 -39.77
N SER A 70 -11.11 -32.74 -40.72
CA SER A 70 -9.85 -31.99 -40.59
C SER A 70 -10.10 -30.50 -40.41
N HIS A 71 -11.05 -29.93 -41.14
CA HIS A 71 -11.46 -28.53 -40.99
C HIS A 71 -12.02 -28.24 -39.59
N ARG A 72 -12.93 -29.08 -39.09
CA ARG A 72 -13.46 -28.95 -37.72
C ARG A 72 -12.37 -29.06 -36.66
N GLN A 73 -11.48 -30.04 -36.78
CA GLN A 73 -10.37 -30.20 -35.84
C GLN A 73 -9.44 -28.99 -35.82
N LEU A 74 -9.17 -28.38 -36.99
CA LEU A 74 -8.41 -27.14 -37.07
C LEU A 74 -9.17 -25.97 -36.43
N ALA A 75 -10.47 -25.83 -36.71
CA ALA A 75 -11.30 -24.79 -36.11
C ALA A 75 -11.34 -24.90 -34.57
N ASP A 76 -11.55 -26.10 -34.04
CA ASP A 76 -11.53 -26.37 -32.60
C ASP A 76 -10.17 -26.05 -31.98
N SER A 77 -9.07 -26.38 -32.68
CA SER A 77 -7.71 -26.08 -32.21
C SER A 77 -7.43 -24.58 -32.19
N LEU A 78 -7.91 -23.84 -33.19
CA LEU A 78 -7.78 -22.38 -33.26
C LEU A 78 -8.69 -21.69 -32.24
N ASP A 79 -9.89 -22.19 -32.03
CA ASP A 79 -10.81 -21.68 -31.00
C ASP A 79 -10.22 -21.91 -29.60
N LYS A 80 -9.62 -23.08 -29.35
CA LYS A 80 -8.89 -23.35 -28.12
C LYS A 80 -7.68 -22.42 -27.98
N LEU A 81 -6.91 -22.17 -29.04
CA LEU A 81 -5.80 -21.22 -29.00
C LEU A 81 -6.26 -19.81 -28.67
N ILE A 82 -7.32 -19.32 -29.33
CA ILE A 82 -7.91 -17.99 -29.09
C ILE A 82 -8.46 -17.91 -27.67
N GLN A 83 -9.12 -18.97 -27.19
CA GLN A 83 -9.63 -19.04 -25.83
C GLN A 83 -8.48 -19.02 -24.82
N THR A 84 -7.41 -19.79 -25.03
CA THR A 84 -6.20 -19.75 -24.21
C THR A 84 -5.59 -18.36 -24.20
N CYS A 85 -5.47 -17.67 -25.35
CA CYS A 85 -4.97 -16.29 -25.40
C CYS A 85 -5.85 -15.28 -24.65
N ARG A 86 -7.15 -15.57 -24.53
CA ARG A 86 -8.13 -14.78 -23.76
C ARG A 86 -8.21 -15.20 -22.29
N SER A 87 -7.79 -16.42 -21.97
CA SER A 87 -7.90 -17.06 -20.66
C SER A 87 -6.56 -17.26 -19.96
N VAL A 88 -5.42 -16.88 -20.57
CA VAL A 88 -4.21 -16.55 -19.81
C VAL A 88 -4.72 -15.60 -18.74
N PRO A 89 -4.62 -15.97 -17.44
CA PRO A 89 -5.16 -15.14 -16.40
C PRO A 89 -4.59 -13.76 -16.62
N ARG A 90 -5.51 -12.82 -16.83
CA ARG A 90 -5.21 -11.42 -16.63
C ARG A 90 -4.70 -11.28 -15.20
N GLY A 91 -3.40 -11.48 -15.00
CA GLY A 91 -2.67 -10.54 -14.17
C GLY A 91 -2.98 -9.18 -14.78
N ALA A 92 -3.80 -8.40 -14.10
CA ALA A 92 -4.38 -7.14 -14.56
C ALA A 92 -5.57 -7.24 -15.53
N LEU A 93 -6.77 -7.20 -14.95
CA LEU A 93 -7.86 -6.35 -15.44
C LEU A 93 -7.38 -4.89 -15.53
N GLY A 94 -6.52 -4.57 -16.52
CA GLY A 94 -5.73 -3.32 -16.52
C GLY A 94 -5.95 -2.37 -17.69
N GLY A 95 -6.82 -2.68 -18.67
CA GLY A 95 -6.88 -1.88 -19.91
C GLY A 95 -7.36 -0.43 -19.77
N VAL A 96 -7.92 -0.05 -18.62
CA VAL A 96 -8.28 1.35 -18.30
C VAL A 96 -7.73 1.73 -16.92
N SER A 97 -7.69 0.77 -15.98
CA SER A 97 -7.15 0.97 -14.62
C SER A 97 -5.62 1.06 -14.60
N SER A 98 -4.89 0.28 -15.41
CA SER A 98 -3.42 0.22 -15.32
C SER A 98 -2.75 1.45 -15.94
N GLU A 99 -3.25 1.97 -17.07
CA GLU A 99 -2.72 3.22 -17.63
C GLU A 99 -3.03 4.41 -16.73
N GLN A 100 -4.24 4.48 -16.17
CA GLN A 100 -4.62 5.55 -15.24
C GLN A 100 -3.84 5.45 -13.93
N GLN A 101 -3.64 4.25 -13.38
CA GLN A 101 -2.86 4.02 -12.18
C GLN A 101 -1.37 4.32 -12.40
N GLU A 102 -0.81 3.97 -13.57
CA GLU A 102 0.56 4.33 -13.93
C GLU A 102 0.71 5.85 -14.15
N GLN A 103 -0.27 6.51 -14.78
CA GLN A 103 -0.29 7.98 -14.87
C GLN A 103 -0.35 8.63 -13.49
N GLN A 104 -1.17 8.10 -12.58
CA GLN A 104 -1.25 8.59 -11.20
C GLN A 104 0.07 8.34 -10.45
N ARG A 105 0.72 7.18 -10.66
CA ARG A 105 2.03 6.86 -10.10
C ARG A 105 3.11 7.84 -10.58
N LEU A 106 3.21 8.07 -11.89
CA LEU A 106 4.14 9.02 -12.48
C LEU A 106 3.87 10.45 -12.00
N LYS A 107 2.59 10.84 -11.90
CA LYS A 107 2.20 12.14 -11.34
C LYS A 107 2.67 12.27 -9.90
N PHE A 108 2.43 11.26 -9.06
CA PHE A 108 2.89 11.24 -7.68
C PHE A 108 4.42 11.37 -7.58
N ILE A 109 5.18 10.61 -8.37
CA ILE A 109 6.66 10.67 -8.41
C ILE A 109 7.14 12.08 -8.83
N ASN A 110 6.51 12.67 -9.84
CA ASN A 110 6.83 14.03 -10.30
C ASN A 110 6.51 15.08 -9.23
N SER A 111 5.36 14.97 -8.56
CA SER A 111 4.98 15.85 -7.45
C SER A 111 5.93 15.71 -6.27
N ALA A 112 6.36 14.50 -5.93
CA ALA A 112 7.35 14.25 -4.88
C ALA A 112 8.71 14.87 -5.22
N SER A 113 9.14 14.77 -6.49
CA SER A 113 10.35 15.44 -6.97
C SER A 113 10.26 16.96 -6.86
N GLY A 114 9.12 17.54 -7.23
CA GLY A 114 8.85 18.98 -7.06
C GLY A 114 8.72 19.42 -5.59
N ALA A 115 8.16 18.57 -4.73
CA ALA A 115 8.11 18.76 -3.28
C ALA A 115 9.52 18.78 -2.69
N LYS A 116 10.39 17.84 -3.07
CA LYS A 116 11.80 17.79 -2.66
C LYS A 116 12.53 19.09 -3.00
N GLY A 117 12.33 19.62 -4.21
CA GLY A 117 12.92 20.91 -4.61
C GLY A 117 12.57 22.06 -3.64
N ARG A 118 11.31 22.11 -3.18
CA ARG A 118 10.86 23.09 -2.17
C ARG A 118 11.46 22.82 -0.79
N LEU A 119 11.55 21.56 -0.38
CA LEU A 119 12.13 21.15 0.91
C LEU A 119 13.64 21.43 1.00
N ASN A 120 14.36 21.35 -0.12
CA ASN A 120 15.77 21.75 -0.17
C ASN A 120 15.98 23.24 0.14
N ALA A 121 15.00 24.11 -0.16
CA ALA A 121 15.05 25.50 0.25
C ALA A 121 14.82 25.65 1.77
N VAL A 122 13.99 24.80 2.36
CA VAL A 122 13.74 24.76 3.81
C VAL A 122 15.01 24.33 4.58
N ASP A 123 15.74 23.34 4.09
CA ASP A 123 17.03 22.93 4.68
C ASP A 123 18.07 24.07 4.66
N LYS A 124 18.09 24.87 3.59
CA LYS A 124 18.94 26.08 3.54
C LYS A 124 18.53 27.10 4.58
N MET A 125 17.22 27.31 4.80
CA MET A 125 16.73 28.20 5.86
C MET A 125 17.22 27.73 7.24
N LEU A 126 17.23 26.43 7.53
CA LEU A 126 17.72 25.91 8.83
C LEU A 126 19.20 26.15 9.10
N LYS A 127 20.00 26.45 8.07
CA LYS A 127 21.44 26.76 8.18
C LYS A 127 21.72 28.24 8.41
N GLU A 128 20.73 29.10 8.21
CA GLU A 128 20.88 30.54 8.46
C GLU A 128 20.88 30.84 9.97
N PRO A 129 21.61 31.90 10.41
CA PRO A 129 21.62 32.34 11.80
C PRO A 129 20.20 32.57 12.32
N LEU A 130 19.94 32.20 13.56
CA LEU A 130 18.67 32.49 14.22
C LEU A 130 18.60 33.98 14.52
N VAL A 131 17.50 34.60 14.08
CA VAL A 131 17.18 35.96 14.46
C VAL A 131 16.29 35.88 15.70
N CYS A 132 16.92 35.98 16.89
CA CYS A 132 16.18 36.05 18.14
C CYS A 132 15.47 37.40 18.21
N GLN A 133 14.14 37.39 18.08
CA GLN A 133 13.31 38.56 18.28
C GLN A 133 12.66 38.48 19.66
N LEU A 134 12.72 39.58 20.41
CA LEU A 134 12.01 39.69 21.68
C LEU A 134 10.50 39.67 21.37
N MET A 135 9.81 38.61 21.77
CA MET A 135 8.36 38.46 21.60
C MET A 135 7.62 38.71 22.91
N LYS A 136 6.42 39.29 22.83
CA LYS A 136 5.51 39.34 23.98
C LYS A 136 5.02 37.93 24.30
N GLU A 137 4.75 37.66 25.57
CA GLU A 137 4.29 36.33 26.04
C GLU A 137 3.02 35.85 25.32
N ASP A 138 2.04 36.74 25.12
CA ASP A 138 0.80 36.42 24.40
C ASP A 138 1.05 36.03 22.93
N ASP A 139 1.96 36.73 22.25
CA ASP A 139 2.34 36.45 20.87
C ASP A 139 3.10 35.12 20.77
N GLY A 140 3.96 34.82 21.76
CA GLY A 140 4.64 33.53 21.88
C GLY A 140 3.67 32.37 22.10
N ALA A 141 2.69 32.52 22.98
CA ALA A 141 1.66 31.51 23.23
C ALA A 141 0.74 31.29 22.01
N ALA A 142 0.43 32.35 21.26
CA ALA A 142 -0.31 32.25 20.00
C ALA A 142 0.50 31.52 18.91
N LEU A 143 1.79 31.84 18.78
CA LEU A 143 2.71 31.18 17.86
C LEU A 143 2.85 29.69 18.19
N GLN A 144 3.01 29.35 19.47
CA GLN A 144 3.11 27.98 19.95
C GLN A 144 1.86 27.16 19.60
N ARG A 145 0.66 27.72 19.82
CA ARG A 145 -0.60 27.05 19.43
C ARG A 145 -0.71 26.84 17.92
N ARG A 146 -0.33 27.85 17.13
CA ARG A 146 -0.35 27.76 15.66
C ARG A 146 0.63 26.70 15.14
N LEU A 147 1.84 26.69 15.70
CA LEU A 147 2.85 25.68 15.38
C LEU A 147 2.36 24.27 15.74
N GLY A 148 1.77 24.10 16.92
CA GLY A 148 1.18 22.82 17.33
C GLY A 148 0.10 22.33 16.35
N ALA A 149 -0.79 23.22 15.90
CA ALA A 149 -1.81 22.89 14.91
C ALA A 149 -1.21 22.52 13.54
N ARG A 150 -0.13 23.18 13.11
CA ARG A 150 0.56 22.84 11.85
C ARG A 150 1.30 21.52 11.91
N VAL A 151 1.95 21.23 13.03
CA VAL A 151 2.58 19.92 13.24
C VAL A 151 1.53 18.81 13.22
N ALA A 152 0.35 19.05 13.81
CA ALA A 152 -0.77 18.11 13.71
C ALA A 152 -1.23 17.88 12.26
N GLN A 153 -1.40 18.95 11.47
CA GLN A 153 -1.74 18.84 10.04
C GLN A 153 -0.65 18.09 9.25
N LEU A 154 0.62 18.34 9.56
CA LEU A 154 1.75 17.67 8.92
C LEU A 154 1.77 16.18 9.26
N ASN A 155 1.55 15.83 10.54
CA ASN A 155 1.44 14.44 11.00
C ASN A 155 0.26 13.72 10.32
N ALA A 156 -0.90 14.38 10.19
CA ALA A 156 -2.04 13.83 9.48
C ALA A 156 -1.74 13.60 7.98
N ALA A 157 -1.02 14.52 7.32
CA ALA A 157 -0.64 14.36 5.93
C ALA A 157 0.37 13.21 5.73
N VAL A 158 1.37 13.06 6.61
CA VAL A 158 2.29 11.92 6.57
C VAL A 158 1.56 10.61 6.83
N ALA A 159 0.63 10.57 7.79
CA ALA A 159 -0.20 9.40 8.03
C ALA A 159 -1.06 9.03 6.81
N ALA A 160 -1.65 10.03 6.14
CA ALA A 160 -2.41 9.82 4.90
C ALA A 160 -1.52 9.26 3.79
N LEU A 161 -0.29 9.76 3.63
CA LEU A 161 0.68 9.23 2.68
C LEU A 161 1.01 7.77 2.97
N THR A 162 1.32 7.44 4.23
CA THR A 162 1.61 6.06 4.64
C THR A 162 0.45 5.12 4.35
N ALA A 163 -0.79 5.53 4.68
CA ALA A 163 -1.98 4.73 4.43
C ALA A 163 -2.24 4.54 2.93
N ALA A 164 -2.08 5.59 2.12
CA ALA A 164 -2.29 5.57 0.68
C ALA A 164 -1.30 4.63 -0.04
N THR A 165 -0.09 4.46 0.49
CA THR A 165 0.95 3.61 -0.10
C THR A 165 1.10 2.25 0.59
N ALA A 166 0.23 1.92 1.54
CA ALA A 166 0.34 0.69 2.32
C ALA A 166 0.04 -0.57 1.48
N ASP A 167 -0.99 -0.50 0.63
CA ASP A 167 -1.37 -1.58 -0.26
C ASP A 167 -0.39 -1.63 -1.45
N ARG A 168 0.55 -2.58 -1.43
CA ARG A 168 1.62 -2.66 -2.44
C ARG A 168 1.10 -3.02 -3.83
N GLU A 169 0.01 -3.79 -3.90
CA GLU A 169 -0.61 -4.19 -5.17
C GLU A 169 -1.50 -3.08 -5.72
N HIS A 170 -2.22 -2.38 -4.83
CA HIS A 170 -3.17 -1.33 -5.21
C HIS A 170 -2.93 -0.01 -4.44
N PRO A 171 -1.78 0.67 -4.61
CA PRO A 171 -1.55 1.96 -3.96
C PRO A 171 -2.53 3.03 -4.46
N ASP A 172 -3.03 3.87 -3.55
CA ASP A 172 -3.81 5.06 -3.89
C ASP A 172 -2.87 6.23 -4.20
N TYR A 173 -2.33 6.24 -5.41
CA TYR A 173 -1.42 7.29 -5.85
C TYR A 173 -2.06 8.69 -5.91
N ALA A 174 -3.38 8.78 -6.02
CA ALA A 174 -4.09 10.06 -5.99
C ALA A 174 -4.08 10.65 -4.56
N ALA A 175 -4.38 9.85 -3.55
CA ALA A 175 -4.26 10.26 -2.15
C ALA A 175 -2.79 10.54 -1.77
N ALA A 176 -1.85 9.73 -2.25
CA ALA A 176 -0.41 9.94 -2.02
C ALA A 176 0.09 11.27 -2.63
N ASP A 177 -0.34 11.61 -3.85
CA ASP A 177 -0.06 12.89 -4.51
C ASP A 177 -0.60 14.08 -3.71
N GLN A 178 -1.83 14.00 -3.21
CA GLN A 178 -2.39 15.05 -2.37
C GLN A 178 -1.63 15.22 -1.05
N ALA A 179 -1.27 14.10 -0.41
CA ALA A 179 -0.53 14.11 0.84
C ALA A 179 0.86 14.74 0.68
N ILE A 180 1.62 14.39 -0.37
CA ILE A 180 2.96 14.96 -0.58
C ILE A 180 2.91 16.46 -0.90
N GLN A 181 1.86 16.91 -1.59
CA GLN A 181 1.65 18.34 -1.85
C GLN A 181 1.34 19.10 -0.56
N GLN A 182 0.51 18.55 0.32
CA GLN A 182 0.21 19.15 1.62
C GLN A 182 1.47 19.22 2.49
N ILE A 183 2.24 18.14 2.56
CA ILE A 183 3.53 18.11 3.27
C ILE A 183 4.46 19.22 2.76
N ALA A 184 4.61 19.35 1.43
CA ALA A 184 5.47 20.37 0.82
C ALA A 184 5.00 21.81 1.08
N GLN A 185 3.72 22.03 1.35
CA GLN A 185 3.15 23.34 1.69
C GLN A 185 3.31 23.67 3.18
N LEU A 186 3.15 22.69 4.06
CA LEU A 186 3.15 22.87 5.51
C LEU A 186 4.57 22.97 6.08
N MET A 187 5.50 22.18 5.54
CA MET A 187 6.86 22.06 6.11
C MET A 187 7.63 23.39 6.19
N PRO A 188 7.63 24.27 5.16
CA PRO A 188 8.27 25.58 5.25
C PRO A 188 7.69 26.44 6.39
N GLN A 189 6.37 26.35 6.62
CA GLN A 189 5.67 27.14 7.63
C GLN A 189 6.01 26.63 9.04
N VAL A 190 6.08 25.31 9.23
CA VAL A 190 6.53 24.69 10.49
C VAL A 190 7.95 25.15 10.81
N VAL A 191 8.88 25.06 9.86
CA VAL A 191 10.27 25.48 10.08
C VAL A 191 10.38 26.97 10.40
N GLN A 192 9.66 27.84 9.66
CA GLN A 192 9.67 29.26 9.93
C GLN A 192 9.13 29.59 11.33
N GLU A 193 7.98 29.04 11.70
CA GLU A 193 7.35 29.31 13.00
C GLU A 193 8.17 28.74 14.15
N SER A 194 8.78 27.56 13.99
CA SER A 194 9.69 27.00 14.98
C SER A 194 10.97 27.82 15.14
N ARG A 195 11.56 28.35 14.04
CA ARG A 195 12.72 29.24 14.13
C ARG A 195 12.38 30.53 14.88
N THR A 196 11.19 31.08 14.68
CA THR A 196 10.72 32.25 15.43
C THR A 196 10.54 31.92 16.91
N LEU A 197 9.93 30.76 17.23
CA LEU A 197 9.71 30.32 18.60
C LEU A 197 11.01 29.95 19.34
N CYS A 198 12.02 29.44 18.62
CA CYS A 198 13.36 29.17 19.17
C CYS A 198 13.96 30.38 19.88
N GLY A 199 13.70 31.60 19.38
CA GLY A 199 14.24 32.84 19.97
C GLY A 199 13.71 33.17 21.36
N THR A 200 12.67 32.47 21.83
CA THR A 200 12.05 32.67 23.15
C THR A 200 12.36 31.53 24.13
N LYS A 201 13.24 30.59 23.76
CA LYS A 201 13.56 29.37 24.52
C LYS A 201 14.97 29.44 25.11
N SER A 202 15.27 28.58 26.09
CA SER A 202 16.65 28.42 26.58
C SER A 202 17.56 27.81 25.52
N ASP A 203 18.88 28.02 25.62
CA ASP A 203 19.87 27.49 24.66
C ASP A 203 19.73 25.96 24.45
N ALA A 204 19.44 25.21 25.53
CA ALA A 204 19.26 23.77 25.47
C ALA A 204 17.97 23.37 24.71
N GLU A 205 16.85 24.03 24.99
CA GLU A 205 15.58 23.81 24.28
C GLU A 205 15.66 24.24 22.82
N GLN A 206 16.37 25.33 22.54
CA GLN A 206 16.62 25.83 21.19
C GLN A 206 17.44 24.81 20.39
N ALA A 207 18.53 24.29 20.96
CA ALA A 207 19.34 23.26 20.32
C ALA A 207 18.52 21.99 20.03
N ALA A 208 17.73 21.53 21.00
CA ALA A 208 16.83 20.38 20.82
C ALA A 208 15.79 20.63 19.73
N MET A 209 15.12 21.79 19.72
CA MET A 209 14.12 22.12 18.70
C MET A 209 14.74 22.13 17.30
N LEU A 210 15.91 22.74 17.11
CA LEU A 210 16.60 22.77 15.81
C LEU A 210 17.04 21.39 15.35
N GLN A 211 17.50 20.54 16.26
CA GLN A 211 17.86 19.17 15.95
C GLN A 211 16.64 18.39 15.42
N GLU A 212 15.50 18.49 16.11
CA GLU A 212 14.27 17.80 15.69
C GLU A 212 13.70 18.38 14.39
N LEU A 213 13.86 19.68 14.12
CA LEU A 213 13.50 20.28 12.82
C LEU A 213 14.36 19.76 11.67
N ARG A 214 15.66 19.54 11.90
CA ARG A 214 16.56 18.94 10.89
C ARG A 214 16.16 17.51 10.61
N ALA A 215 15.95 16.71 11.66
CA ALA A 215 15.49 15.33 11.53
C ALA A 215 14.12 15.24 10.80
N LEU A 216 13.21 16.18 11.07
CA LEU A 216 11.95 16.30 10.33
C LEU A 216 12.18 16.61 8.84
N CYS A 217 13.07 17.57 8.52
CA CYS A 217 13.38 17.91 7.13
C CYS A 217 13.99 16.73 6.38
N GLU A 218 14.96 16.06 6.98
CA GLU A 218 15.62 14.86 6.43
C GLU A 218 14.59 13.76 6.18
N ALA A 219 13.77 13.42 7.18
CA ALA A 219 12.73 12.40 7.02
C ALA A 219 11.69 12.78 5.95
N THR A 220 11.37 14.07 5.82
CA THR A 220 10.45 14.55 4.78
C THR A 220 11.06 14.46 3.38
N GLN A 221 12.37 14.73 3.24
CA GLN A 221 13.09 14.52 1.99
C GLN A 221 13.16 13.03 1.65
N GLU A 222 13.42 12.15 2.63
CA GLU A 222 13.37 10.70 2.44
C GLU A 222 11.98 10.22 1.97
N LEU A 223 10.88 10.80 2.49
CA LEU A 223 9.52 10.50 2.00
C LEU A 223 9.38 10.83 0.50
N CYS A 224 9.95 11.94 0.05
CA CYS A 224 9.96 12.30 -1.38
C CYS A 224 10.86 11.38 -2.20
N ASP A 225 12.01 10.97 -1.67
CA ASP A 225 12.98 10.11 -2.37
C ASP A 225 12.47 8.69 -2.56
N ASN A 226 11.66 8.22 -1.63
CA ASN A 226 11.03 6.91 -1.70
C ASN A 226 9.66 6.96 -2.41
N ALA A 227 9.33 8.04 -3.12
CA ALA A 227 8.08 8.11 -3.88
C ALA A 227 7.99 6.96 -4.89
N GLY A 228 6.95 6.13 -4.74
CA GLY A 228 6.76 4.92 -5.54
C GLY A 228 7.35 3.65 -4.90
N GLN A 229 8.00 3.75 -3.75
CA GLN A 229 8.57 2.65 -2.97
C GLN A 229 7.88 2.57 -1.59
N ALA A 230 6.82 1.77 -1.50
CA ALA A 230 5.98 1.66 -0.30
C ALA A 230 6.77 1.41 1.00
N GLN A 231 7.74 0.50 0.96
CA GLN A 231 8.56 0.18 2.13
C GLN A 231 9.46 1.35 2.56
N GLY A 232 10.08 2.04 1.60
CA GLY A 232 10.88 3.24 1.87
C GLY A 232 10.06 4.37 2.46
N ILE A 233 8.81 4.55 2.01
CA ILE A 233 7.88 5.53 2.59
C ILE A 233 7.55 5.18 4.05
N SER A 234 7.29 3.90 4.37
CA SER A 234 6.99 3.50 5.75
C SER A 234 8.17 3.75 6.70
N ASP A 235 9.40 3.50 6.27
CA ASP A 235 10.58 3.72 7.11
C ASP A 235 10.90 5.21 7.30
N ALA A 236 10.76 6.01 6.23
CA ALA A 236 10.87 7.47 6.32
C ALA A 236 9.76 8.08 7.20
N ALA A 237 8.54 7.56 7.11
CA ALA A 237 7.43 7.97 7.98
C ALA A 237 7.71 7.64 9.45
N ALA A 238 8.31 6.50 9.77
CA ALA A 238 8.69 6.17 11.14
C ALA A 238 9.73 7.14 11.72
N LYS A 239 10.75 7.53 10.92
CA LYS A 239 11.72 8.58 11.30
C LYS A 239 11.04 9.92 11.51
N PHE A 240 10.13 10.29 10.60
CA PHE A 240 9.32 11.51 10.70
C PHE A 240 8.51 11.53 12.00
N SER A 241 7.85 10.42 12.36
CA SER A 241 7.03 10.31 13.58
C SER A 241 7.85 10.46 14.85
N ALA A 242 9.07 9.92 14.87
CA ALA A 242 9.98 10.09 15.99
C ALA A 242 10.35 11.58 16.19
N ALA A 243 10.72 12.26 15.10
CA ALA A 243 11.13 13.67 15.15
C ALA A 243 9.95 14.63 15.45
N SER A 244 8.80 14.43 14.79
CA SER A 244 7.58 15.22 15.05
C SER A 244 7.10 15.06 16.48
N GLY A 245 7.06 13.85 17.02
CA GLY A 245 6.62 13.61 18.40
C GLY A 245 7.48 14.34 19.42
N LYS A 246 8.81 14.40 19.21
CA LYS A 246 9.71 15.17 20.07
C LYS A 246 9.52 16.67 19.87
N LEU A 247 9.35 17.15 18.63
CA LEU A 247 9.05 18.55 18.37
C LEU A 247 7.77 19.01 19.08
N VAL A 248 6.70 18.20 19.04
CA VAL A 248 5.44 18.49 19.75
C VAL A 248 5.69 18.69 21.24
N TYR A 249 6.51 17.82 21.85
CA TYR A 249 6.86 17.93 23.28
C TYR A 249 7.65 19.20 23.60
N VAL A 250 8.61 19.59 22.76
CA VAL A 250 9.42 20.82 22.96
C VAL A 250 8.58 22.08 22.74
N VAL A 251 7.65 22.04 21.78
CA VAL A 251 6.78 23.17 21.44
C VAL A 251 5.69 23.32 22.49
N SER A 252 4.96 22.26 22.82
CA SER A 252 3.90 22.25 23.82
C SER A 252 4.02 21.00 24.68
N PRO A 253 4.74 21.07 25.81
CA PRO A 253 4.74 20.01 26.81
C PRO A 253 3.36 19.99 27.49
N LYS A 254 2.35 19.45 26.80
CA LYS A 254 1.04 19.19 27.38
C LYS A 254 1.13 17.96 28.25
N THR A 255 0.43 17.99 29.38
CA THR A 255 0.27 16.90 30.36
C THR A 255 -0.59 15.72 29.86
N GLN A 256 -0.94 15.62 28.58
CA GLN A 256 -1.86 14.59 28.05
C GLN A 256 -1.15 13.33 27.59
N ASP A 257 -0.42 12.76 28.53
CA ASP A 257 0.48 11.64 28.32
C ASP A 257 -0.26 10.28 28.39
N ALA A 258 -1.47 10.24 28.95
CA ALA A 258 -2.24 9.00 29.10
C ALA A 258 -3.01 8.59 27.84
N HIS A 259 -3.59 9.56 27.10
CA HIS A 259 -4.41 9.28 25.91
C HIS A 259 -3.53 8.87 24.72
N GLU A 260 -2.42 9.58 24.47
CA GLU A 260 -1.39 9.18 23.51
C GLU A 260 -0.94 7.73 23.76
N LYS A 261 -0.55 7.42 25.01
CA LYS A 261 -0.10 6.07 25.39
C LYS A 261 -1.17 5.02 25.20
N GLN A 262 -2.43 5.32 25.54
CA GLN A 262 -3.53 4.39 25.36
C GLN A 262 -3.76 4.07 23.89
N VAL A 263 -3.73 5.10 23.02
CA VAL A 263 -3.85 4.96 21.57
C VAL A 263 -2.72 4.08 21.02
N LEU A 264 -1.47 4.39 21.37
CA LEU A 264 -0.32 3.59 20.94
C LEU A 264 -0.42 2.15 21.43
N ALA A 265 -0.70 1.92 22.72
CA ALA A 265 -0.80 0.58 23.29
C ALA A 265 -1.90 -0.26 22.63
N LEU A 266 -3.06 0.32 22.33
CA LEU A 266 -4.15 -0.35 21.62
C LEU A 266 -3.77 -0.65 20.16
N ALA A 267 -3.05 0.24 19.49
CA ALA A 267 -2.54 -0.01 18.13
C ALA A 267 -1.56 -1.19 18.13
N ALA A 268 -0.56 -1.21 19.00
CA ALA A 268 0.39 -2.34 19.09
C ALA A 268 -0.30 -3.66 19.50
N THR A 269 -1.28 -3.60 20.41
CA THR A 269 -2.08 -4.78 20.77
C THR A 269 -2.83 -5.33 19.55
N SER A 270 -3.40 -4.45 18.73
CA SER A 270 -4.11 -4.82 17.51
C SER A 270 -3.16 -5.40 16.47
N CYS A 271 -1.99 -4.79 16.25
CA CYS A 271 -0.96 -5.35 15.36
C CYS A 271 -0.45 -6.72 15.85
N GLY A 272 -0.27 -6.90 17.16
CA GLY A 272 0.13 -8.19 17.73
C GLY A 272 -0.90 -9.30 17.49
N LYS A 273 -2.19 -8.97 17.61
CA LYS A 273 -3.29 -9.91 17.29
C LYS A 273 -3.40 -10.18 15.79
N ALA A 274 -3.11 -9.19 14.94
CA ALA A 274 -3.02 -9.40 13.50
C ALA A 274 -1.88 -10.36 13.15
N SER A 275 -0.71 -10.23 13.78
CA SER A 275 0.39 -11.20 13.61
C SER A 275 0.00 -12.62 14.03
N GLU A 276 -0.76 -12.76 15.13
CA GLU A 276 -1.25 -14.07 15.58
C GLU A 276 -2.23 -14.69 14.58
N LEU A 277 -3.19 -13.91 14.07
CA LEU A 277 -4.11 -14.34 13.02
C LEU A 277 -3.33 -14.79 11.77
N LEU A 278 -2.37 -13.98 11.32
CA LEU A 278 -1.54 -14.30 10.16
C LEU A 278 -0.73 -15.57 10.33
N SER A 279 -0.16 -15.80 11.52
CA SER A 279 0.59 -17.04 11.81
C SER A 279 -0.29 -18.28 11.73
N GLN A 280 -1.56 -18.19 12.16
CA GLN A 280 -2.51 -19.29 12.02
C GLN A 280 -2.90 -19.53 10.56
N VAL A 281 -3.08 -18.46 9.78
CA VAL A 281 -3.35 -18.59 8.34
C VAL A 281 -2.17 -19.24 7.63
N GLN A 282 -0.94 -18.85 7.95
CA GLN A 282 0.25 -19.45 7.36
C GLN A 282 0.32 -20.97 7.60
N GLN A 283 0.05 -21.42 8.83
CA GLN A 283 -0.04 -22.85 9.14
C GLN A 283 -1.15 -23.57 8.38
N LEU A 284 -2.21 -22.85 8.01
CA LEU A 284 -3.26 -23.37 7.14
C LEU A 284 -2.78 -23.43 5.68
N THR A 285 -2.14 -22.38 5.16
CA THR A 285 -1.59 -22.32 3.80
C THR A 285 -0.66 -23.50 3.51
N GLU A 286 0.23 -23.85 4.45
CA GLU A 286 1.14 -25.01 4.32
C GLU A 286 0.42 -26.36 4.14
N ARG A 287 -0.87 -26.43 4.49
CA ARG A 287 -1.71 -27.63 4.37
C ARG A 287 -2.64 -27.59 3.15
N VAL A 288 -2.69 -26.47 2.43
CA VAL A 288 -3.49 -26.32 1.22
C VAL A 288 -2.73 -26.93 0.04
N ALA A 289 -3.28 -27.99 -0.55
CA ALA A 289 -2.67 -28.65 -1.70
C ALA A 289 -2.87 -27.89 -3.02
N ASP A 290 -3.86 -27.01 -3.08
CA ASP A 290 -4.15 -26.19 -4.27
C ASP A 290 -3.29 -24.93 -4.29
N ALA A 291 -2.40 -24.84 -5.28
CA ALA A 291 -1.45 -23.72 -5.39
C ALA A 291 -2.15 -22.36 -5.62
N GLY A 292 -3.32 -22.35 -6.28
CA GLY A 292 -4.08 -21.12 -6.50
C GLY A 292 -4.65 -20.56 -5.21
N ALA A 293 -5.27 -21.42 -4.41
CA ALA A 293 -5.79 -21.07 -3.10
C ALA A 293 -4.68 -20.68 -2.11
N ALA A 294 -3.53 -21.37 -2.13
CA ALA A 294 -2.38 -20.98 -1.32
C ALA A 294 -1.91 -19.56 -1.67
N ALA A 295 -1.76 -19.26 -2.97
CA ALA A 295 -1.38 -17.92 -3.42
C ALA A 295 -2.42 -16.84 -3.06
N GLU A 296 -3.72 -17.16 -3.06
CA GLU A 296 -4.76 -16.23 -2.60
C GLU A 296 -4.63 -15.93 -1.09
N LEU A 297 -4.43 -16.97 -0.28
CA LEU A 297 -4.20 -16.82 1.16
C LEU A 297 -2.95 -15.99 1.45
N ASP A 298 -1.87 -16.21 0.70
CA ASP A 298 -0.63 -15.47 0.86
C ASP A 298 -0.81 -13.99 0.50
N ARG A 299 -1.53 -13.71 -0.60
CA ARG A 299 -1.85 -12.34 -1.02
C ARG A 299 -2.72 -11.62 0.02
N CYS A 300 -3.77 -12.25 0.52
CA CYS A 300 -4.61 -11.69 1.59
C CYS A 300 -3.82 -11.51 2.88
N GLY A 301 -2.92 -12.45 3.20
CA GLY A 301 -2.01 -12.38 4.34
C GLY A 301 -1.05 -11.19 4.24
N ALA A 302 -0.43 -10.99 3.08
CA ALA A 302 0.45 -9.85 2.81
C ALA A 302 -0.31 -8.52 2.94
N SER A 303 -1.53 -8.43 2.39
CA SER A 303 -2.38 -7.23 2.52
C SER A 303 -2.71 -6.91 3.98
N ALA A 304 -3.06 -7.90 4.80
CA ALA A 304 -3.32 -7.72 6.22
C ALA A 304 -2.05 -7.34 7.00
N ALA A 305 -0.89 -7.90 6.65
CA ALA A 305 0.40 -7.53 7.23
C ALA A 305 0.78 -6.07 6.92
N ASP A 306 0.63 -5.65 5.66
CA ASP A 306 0.86 -4.28 5.22
C ASP A 306 -0.10 -3.29 5.90
N ALA A 307 -1.39 -3.63 6.00
CA ALA A 307 -2.36 -2.82 6.73
C ALA A 307 -2.04 -2.71 8.23
N ALA A 308 -1.55 -3.79 8.85
CA ALA A 308 -1.13 -3.77 10.25
C ALA A 308 0.11 -2.92 10.47
N GLN A 309 1.07 -2.96 9.55
CA GLN A 309 2.26 -2.14 9.59
C GLN A 309 1.91 -0.66 9.38
N ALA A 310 1.02 -0.36 8.43
CA ALA A 310 0.53 0.99 8.19
C ALA A 310 -0.23 1.55 9.40
N LEU A 311 -1.11 0.76 10.04
CA LEU A 311 -1.78 1.14 11.28
C LEU A 311 -0.79 1.54 12.37
N LEU A 312 0.27 0.75 12.55
CA LEU A 312 1.28 1.03 13.56
C LEU A 312 2.01 2.35 13.27
N THR A 313 2.46 2.55 12.03
CA THR A 313 3.13 3.78 11.62
C THR A 313 2.19 4.98 11.76
N VAL A 314 0.94 4.89 11.28
CA VAL A 314 -0.07 5.94 11.42
C VAL A 314 -0.34 6.28 12.88
N ALA A 315 -0.45 5.28 13.76
CA ALA A 315 -0.60 5.50 15.20
C ALA A 315 0.61 6.25 15.78
N GLN A 316 1.83 5.86 15.42
CA GLN A 316 3.05 6.56 15.86
C GLN A 316 3.09 8.02 15.37
N THR A 317 2.65 8.29 14.14
CA THR A 317 2.62 9.65 13.57
C THR A 317 1.57 10.52 14.22
N THR A 318 0.38 9.97 14.47
CA THR A 318 -0.80 10.74 14.88
C THR A 318 -0.98 10.84 16.38
N ALA A 319 -0.47 9.88 17.17
CA ALA A 319 -0.68 9.86 18.61
C ALA A 319 -0.25 11.15 19.35
N PRO A 320 0.91 11.77 19.04
CA PRO A 320 1.32 13.02 19.69
C PRO A 320 0.38 14.20 19.44
N THR A 321 -0.46 14.12 18.40
CA THR A 321 -1.39 15.17 17.97
C THR A 321 -2.81 14.63 17.79
N ILE A 322 -3.17 13.59 18.54
CA ILE A 322 -4.45 12.87 18.36
C ILE A 322 -5.68 13.69 18.79
N GLU A 323 -5.48 14.82 19.44
CA GLU A 323 -6.56 15.81 19.65
C GLU A 323 -7.03 16.44 18.32
N ASP A 324 -6.19 16.43 17.28
CA ASP A 324 -6.54 16.93 15.96
C ASP A 324 -7.51 15.97 15.22
N PRO A 325 -8.63 16.47 14.69
CA PRO A 325 -9.62 15.63 14.00
C PRO A 325 -9.10 14.91 12.76
N GLN A 326 -8.13 15.47 12.03
CA GLN A 326 -7.54 14.81 10.86
C GLN A 326 -6.64 13.65 11.30
N CYS A 327 -5.86 13.83 12.36
CA CYS A 327 -5.09 12.74 12.98
C CYS A 327 -6.00 11.58 13.41
N GLN A 328 -7.12 11.87 14.09
CA GLN A 328 -8.13 10.86 14.45
C GLN A 328 -8.70 10.15 13.23
N LYS A 329 -9.06 10.92 12.19
CA LYS A 329 -9.59 10.37 10.93
C LYS A 329 -8.62 9.39 10.28
N GLN A 330 -7.34 9.74 10.18
CA GLN A 330 -6.33 8.86 9.57
C GLN A 330 -6.16 7.56 10.38
N LEU A 331 -6.06 7.67 11.70
CA LEU A 331 -5.91 6.49 12.56
C LEU A 331 -7.14 5.57 12.52
N ILE A 332 -8.35 6.13 12.55
CA ILE A 332 -9.60 5.36 12.41
C ILE A 332 -9.65 4.67 11.04
N SER A 333 -9.26 5.37 9.97
CA SER A 333 -9.26 4.81 8.61
C SER A 333 -8.28 3.65 8.49
N ALA A 334 -7.07 3.77 9.06
CA ALA A 334 -6.08 2.69 9.08
C ALA A 334 -6.58 1.47 9.88
N ALA A 335 -7.25 1.70 11.02
CA ALA A 335 -7.82 0.62 11.82
C ALA A 335 -8.94 -0.12 11.07
N GLN A 336 -9.78 0.62 10.33
CA GLN A 336 -10.83 0.06 9.48
C GLN A 336 -10.26 -0.73 8.30
N LYS A 337 -9.19 -0.23 7.65
CA LYS A 337 -8.51 -0.96 6.56
C LYS A 337 -7.95 -2.29 7.06
N LEU A 338 -7.28 -2.31 8.22
CA LEU A 338 -6.80 -3.57 8.81
C LEU A 338 -7.95 -4.54 9.13
N ARG A 339 -9.08 -4.04 9.64
CA ARG A 339 -10.27 -4.88 9.84
C ARG A 339 -10.74 -5.50 8.53
N GLY A 340 -10.89 -4.70 7.47
CA GLY A 340 -11.30 -5.19 6.16
C GLY A 340 -10.36 -6.26 5.61
N CYS A 341 -9.04 -6.03 5.68
CA CYS A 341 -8.06 -7.03 5.25
C CYS A 341 -8.13 -8.32 6.10
N ALA A 342 -8.41 -8.22 7.40
CA ALA A 342 -8.57 -9.39 8.27
C ALA A 342 -9.88 -10.15 7.99
N ASP A 343 -10.96 -9.43 7.65
CA ASP A 343 -12.24 -10.02 7.22
C ASP A 343 -12.06 -10.80 5.91
N GLU A 344 -11.41 -10.18 4.91
CA GLU A 344 -11.08 -10.81 3.63
C GLU A 344 -10.19 -12.05 3.82
N LEU A 345 -9.13 -11.92 4.61
CA LEU A 345 -8.24 -13.03 4.94
C LEU A 345 -8.98 -14.21 5.56
N THR A 346 -9.87 -13.94 6.53
CA THR A 346 -10.64 -14.99 7.21
C THR A 346 -11.65 -15.64 6.27
N ALA A 347 -12.29 -14.86 5.39
CA ALA A 347 -13.20 -15.36 4.37
C ALA A 347 -12.49 -16.30 3.38
N SER A 348 -11.29 -15.93 2.92
CA SER A 348 -10.47 -16.79 2.04
C SER A 348 -10.04 -18.09 2.74
N CYS A 349 -9.97 -18.15 4.08
CA CYS A 349 -9.71 -19.38 4.82
C CYS A 349 -10.92 -20.32 4.97
N GLU A 350 -12.16 -19.87 4.75
CA GLU A 350 -13.36 -20.67 5.00
C GLU A 350 -13.42 -21.98 4.18
N PRO A 351 -13.11 -21.99 2.87
CA PRO A 351 -13.15 -23.20 2.06
C PRO A 351 -12.18 -24.29 2.55
N HIS A 352 -11.06 -23.88 3.15
CA HIS A 352 -9.97 -24.77 3.57
C HIS A 352 -10.10 -25.23 5.02
N THR A 353 -10.94 -24.57 5.81
CA THR A 353 -11.18 -24.91 7.23
C THR A 353 -12.45 -25.72 7.45
N ALA A 354 -13.22 -26.01 6.40
CA ALA A 354 -14.48 -26.76 6.46
C ALA A 354 -14.33 -28.15 7.13
N GLN A 355 -13.18 -28.80 6.94
CA GLN A 355 -12.87 -30.12 7.51
C GLN A 355 -11.93 -30.03 8.74
N LEU A 356 -11.56 -28.83 9.17
CA LEU A 356 -10.62 -28.56 10.26
C LEU A 356 -11.32 -27.71 11.34
N PRO A 357 -12.21 -28.30 12.17
CA PRO A 357 -13.04 -27.56 13.10
C PRO A 357 -12.24 -26.78 14.16
N ASP A 358 -11.08 -27.30 14.58
CA ASP A 358 -10.23 -26.62 15.55
C ASP A 358 -9.52 -25.41 14.94
N ALA A 359 -8.98 -25.53 13.72
CA ALA A 359 -8.37 -24.42 12.99
C ALA A 359 -9.41 -23.32 12.71
N ARG A 360 -10.63 -23.70 12.31
CA ARG A 360 -11.74 -22.77 12.10
C ARG A 360 -12.09 -22.00 13.39
N ARG A 361 -12.13 -22.69 14.53
CA ARG A 361 -12.42 -22.04 15.84
C ARG A 361 -11.30 -21.09 16.25
N GLN A 362 -10.04 -21.48 16.06
CA GLN A 362 -8.87 -20.66 16.39
C GLN A 362 -8.83 -19.39 15.54
N LEU A 363 -8.92 -19.52 14.21
CA LEU A 363 -8.96 -18.38 13.29
C LEU A 363 -10.11 -17.43 13.63
N GLY A 364 -11.32 -17.97 13.83
CA GLY A 364 -12.49 -17.17 14.20
C GLY A 364 -12.38 -16.54 15.59
N ALA A 365 -11.60 -17.09 16.51
CA ALA A 365 -11.34 -16.48 17.81
C ALA A 365 -10.31 -15.34 17.69
N SER A 366 -9.20 -15.56 16.98
CA SER A 366 -8.16 -14.55 16.76
C SER A 366 -8.67 -13.37 15.93
N HIS A 367 -9.48 -13.63 14.90
CA HIS A 367 -10.18 -12.60 14.13
C HIS A 367 -11.09 -11.73 15.03
N ARG A 368 -11.94 -12.34 15.86
CA ARG A 368 -12.79 -11.61 16.82
C ARG A 368 -11.96 -10.80 17.82
N GLN A 369 -10.89 -11.37 18.35
CA GLN A 369 -10.01 -10.65 19.28
C GLN A 369 -9.35 -9.43 18.63
N LEU A 370 -8.96 -9.53 17.36
CA LEU A 370 -8.45 -8.41 16.57
C LEU A 370 -9.54 -7.36 16.37
N ALA A 371 -10.74 -7.76 15.93
CA ALA A 371 -11.87 -6.87 15.74
C ALA A 371 -12.21 -6.09 17.01
N ASP A 372 -12.34 -6.76 18.17
CA ASP A 372 -12.59 -6.13 19.47
C ASP A 372 -11.48 -5.12 19.86
N SER A 373 -10.23 -5.44 19.51
CA SER A 373 -9.09 -4.55 19.77
C SER A 373 -9.18 -3.27 18.93
N LEU A 374 -9.56 -3.41 17.66
CA LEU A 374 -9.73 -2.29 16.74
C LEU A 374 -10.94 -1.44 17.12
N ASP A 375 -12.04 -2.03 17.61
CA ASP A 375 -13.18 -1.25 18.11
C ASP A 375 -12.79 -0.40 19.32
N LYS A 376 -12.04 -0.98 20.26
CA LYS A 376 -11.51 -0.24 21.42
C LYS A 376 -10.58 0.90 20.98
N LEU A 377 -9.73 0.68 19.99
CA LEU A 377 -8.87 1.71 19.42
C LEU A 377 -9.70 2.85 18.81
N ILE A 378 -10.66 2.52 17.95
CA ILE A 378 -11.55 3.51 17.30
C ILE A 378 -12.35 4.29 18.34
N GLN A 379 -12.87 3.62 19.37
CA GLN A 379 -13.61 4.27 20.45
C GLN A 379 -12.71 5.24 21.25
N THR A 380 -11.48 4.82 21.56
CA THR A 380 -10.48 5.67 22.24
C THR A 380 -10.13 6.91 21.41
N CYS A 381 -10.05 6.78 20.09
CA CYS A 381 -9.78 7.92 19.20
C CYS A 381 -10.93 8.92 19.18
N ARG A 382 -12.19 8.45 19.33
CA ARG A 382 -13.39 9.29 19.33
C ARG A 382 -13.71 9.91 20.68
N SER A 383 -13.18 9.35 21.77
CA SER A 383 -13.40 9.89 23.10
C SER A 383 -12.54 11.15 23.30
N VAL A 384 -13.19 12.26 23.65
CA VAL A 384 -12.50 13.48 24.08
C VAL A 384 -11.81 13.17 25.42
N PRO A 385 -10.51 13.50 25.59
CA PRO A 385 -9.83 13.32 26.87
C PRO A 385 -10.55 14.14 27.95
N ARG A 386 -11.26 13.48 28.87
CA ARG A 386 -11.62 14.09 30.17
C ARG A 386 -10.37 14.04 31.03
N GLY A 387 -9.78 15.21 31.28
CA GLY A 387 -8.48 15.36 31.93
C GLY A 387 -8.29 14.46 33.16
N ALA A 388 -7.39 13.49 33.05
CA ALA A 388 -6.84 12.77 34.18
C ALA A 388 -5.52 13.46 34.55
N LEU A 389 -5.59 14.29 35.60
CA LEU A 389 -4.45 14.95 36.22
C LEU A 389 -3.61 13.89 36.96
N GLY A 390 -2.44 13.57 36.42
CA GLY A 390 -1.43 12.75 37.08
C GLY A 390 -0.05 13.04 36.50
N GLY A 391 0.74 13.86 37.20
CA GLY A 391 2.11 14.19 36.80
C GLY A 391 3.03 12.99 36.98
N VAL A 392 3.65 12.54 35.88
CA VAL A 392 4.72 11.55 35.86
C VAL A 392 5.95 12.20 35.22
N SER A 393 7.14 11.93 35.75
CA SER A 393 8.41 12.54 35.31
C SER A 393 8.78 12.17 33.85
N SER A 394 9.30 13.16 33.10
CA SER A 394 9.77 13.09 31.70
C SER A 394 10.63 11.84 31.37
N GLU A 395 11.46 11.37 32.30
CA GLU A 395 12.34 10.20 32.09
C GLU A 395 11.58 8.86 32.11
N GLN A 396 10.57 8.74 32.98
CA GLN A 396 9.71 7.54 32.99
C GLN A 396 8.80 7.50 31.76
N GLN A 397 8.45 8.65 31.20
CA GLN A 397 7.67 8.78 29.98
C GLN A 397 8.46 8.32 28.76
N GLU A 398 9.73 8.72 28.64
CA GLU A 398 10.64 8.25 27.59
C GLU A 398 10.90 6.75 27.69
N GLN A 399 11.12 6.21 28.90
CA GLN A 399 11.27 4.76 29.10
C GLN A 399 10.01 3.96 28.71
N GLN A 400 8.82 4.49 28.96
CA GLN A 400 7.57 3.84 28.56
C GLN A 400 7.31 3.93 27.06
N ARG A 401 7.63 5.06 26.42
CA ARG A 401 7.63 5.18 24.95
C ARG A 401 8.63 4.24 24.31
N LEU A 402 9.82 4.08 24.89
CA LEU A 402 10.83 3.10 24.45
C LEU A 402 10.34 1.66 24.62
N LYS A 403 9.64 1.33 25.71
CA LYS A 403 8.98 0.01 25.88
C LYS A 403 7.92 -0.24 24.82
N PHE A 404 7.16 0.79 24.45
CA PHE A 404 6.23 0.72 23.33
C PHE A 404 6.97 0.53 22.01
N ILE A 405 7.99 1.33 21.72
CA ILE A 405 8.83 1.19 20.51
C ILE A 405 9.39 -0.23 20.42
N ASN A 406 9.84 -0.81 21.54
CA ASN A 406 10.34 -2.19 21.57
C ASN A 406 9.24 -3.21 21.31
N SER A 407 8.03 -3.01 21.87
CA SER A 407 6.88 -3.89 21.65
C SER A 407 6.33 -3.79 20.22
N ALA A 408 6.29 -2.58 19.69
CA ALA A 408 5.96 -2.23 18.31
C ALA A 408 7.00 -2.77 17.33
N SER A 409 8.28 -2.70 17.67
CA SER A 409 9.39 -3.29 16.91
C SER A 409 9.32 -4.82 16.95
N GLY A 410 8.90 -5.42 18.07
CA GLY A 410 8.61 -6.84 18.16
C GLY A 410 7.40 -7.26 17.31
N ALA A 411 6.33 -6.45 17.29
CA ALA A 411 5.19 -6.67 16.40
C ALA A 411 5.58 -6.51 14.93
N LYS A 412 6.28 -5.43 14.56
CA LYS A 412 6.85 -5.19 13.21
C LYS A 412 7.80 -6.32 12.81
N GLY A 413 8.66 -6.78 13.72
CA GLY A 413 9.56 -7.90 13.46
C GLY A 413 8.82 -9.20 13.17
N ARG A 414 7.74 -9.48 13.90
CA ARG A 414 6.85 -10.63 13.62
C ARG A 414 6.10 -10.46 12.31
N LEU A 415 5.56 -9.28 12.01
CA LEU A 415 4.91 -8.99 10.74
C LEU A 415 5.88 -9.14 9.56
N ASN A 416 7.11 -8.64 9.69
CA ASN A 416 8.15 -8.78 8.69
C ASN A 416 8.61 -10.23 8.52
N ALA A 417 8.69 -11.00 9.61
CA ALA A 417 9.02 -12.42 9.54
C ALA A 417 7.93 -13.18 8.78
N VAL A 418 6.66 -12.92 9.07
CA VAL A 418 5.53 -13.48 8.32
C VAL A 418 5.55 -13.02 6.86
N ASP A 419 5.67 -11.73 6.57
CA ASP A 419 5.75 -11.18 5.20
C ASP A 419 6.93 -11.77 4.42
N LYS A 420 8.05 -12.05 5.07
CA LYS A 420 9.19 -12.73 4.44
C LYS A 420 8.88 -14.19 4.12
N MET A 421 8.24 -14.92 5.04
CA MET A 421 7.86 -16.30 4.80
C MET A 421 6.74 -16.44 3.76
N LEU A 422 5.89 -15.43 3.58
CA LEU A 422 4.89 -15.37 2.49
C LEU A 422 5.53 -15.13 1.11
N LYS A 423 6.82 -14.80 1.05
CA LYS A 423 7.57 -14.52 -0.19
C LYS A 423 8.52 -15.64 -0.61
N GLU A 424 8.76 -16.61 0.28
CA GLU A 424 9.61 -17.79 0.06
C GLU A 424 8.74 -18.98 -0.36
#